data_AF-A0A654C264-F1
#
_entry.id   AF-A0A654C264-F1
#
_cell.length_a   1.000
_cell.length_b   1.000
_cell.length_c   1.000
_cell.angle_alpha   90.00
_cell.angle_beta   90.00
_cell.angle_gamma   90.00
#
_symmetry.space_group_name_H-M   'P 1'
#
loop_
_entity.id
_entity.type
_entity.pdbx_description
1 polymer ?
#
loop_
_entity_poly.entity_id
_entity_poly.type
_entity_poly.pdbx_seq_one_letter_code
_entity_poly.pdbx_strand_id
1 'polypeptide(L)'
;MSLNKEQRQITARELQEHFDETTLSLKNIADEMNISINEVSHVLQMKAPNKLFGNHLHQFIHLVWDIRDLMNENIWHMGKSPKEYTYLKGEKEDYWFLQQ
;
A
#
# COMPACT_ATOMS: atom_id res chain seq x y z
N MET A 1 -4.53 11.31 -6.85
CA MET A 1 -5.28 10.66 -7.96
C MET A 1 -6.26 9.67 -7.34
N SER A 2 -7.52 9.64 -7.79
CA SER A 2 -8.47 8.61 -7.33
C SER A 2 -8.54 7.48 -8.37
N LEU A 3 -8.06 6.30 -7.99
CA LEU A 3 -8.14 5.11 -8.84
C LEU A 3 -9.61 4.67 -9.01
N ASN A 4 -9.98 4.32 -10.25
CA ASN A 4 -11.28 3.74 -10.54
C ASN A 4 -11.38 2.28 -10.01
N LYS A 5 -12.52 1.61 -10.20
CA LYS A 5 -12.73 0.25 -9.68
C LYS A 5 -11.75 -0.78 -10.26
N GLU A 6 -11.52 -0.73 -11.56
CA GLU A 6 -10.62 -1.65 -12.27
C GLU A 6 -9.16 -1.40 -11.88
N GLN A 7 -8.75 -0.12 -11.84
CA GLN A 7 -7.43 0.29 -11.39
C GLN A 7 -7.14 -0.18 -9.96
N ARG A 8 -8.13 -0.06 -9.05
CA ARG A 8 -7.98 -0.59 -7.68
C ARG A 8 -7.83 -2.11 -7.63
N GLN A 9 -8.51 -2.84 -8.51
CA GLN A 9 -8.38 -4.30 -8.59
C GLN A 9 -6.98 -4.70 -9.07
N ILE A 10 -6.45 -4.00 -10.09
CA ILE A 10 -5.09 -4.22 -10.57
C ILE A 10 -4.08 -3.90 -9.46
N THR A 11 -4.19 -2.74 -8.80
CA THR A 11 -3.30 -2.37 -7.71
C THR A 11 -3.38 -3.34 -6.53
N ALA A 12 -4.58 -3.79 -6.14
CA ALA A 12 -4.73 -4.78 -5.06
C ALA A 12 -4.03 -6.11 -5.39
N ARG A 13 -4.13 -6.56 -6.65
CA ARG A 13 -3.43 -7.76 -7.11
C ARG A 13 -1.92 -7.57 -7.06
N GLU A 14 -1.42 -6.44 -7.57
CA GLU A 14 0.01 -6.13 -7.54
C GLU A 14 0.53 -6.06 -6.10
N LEU A 15 -0.18 -5.42 -5.18
CA LEU A 15 0.18 -5.38 -3.76
C LEU A 15 0.25 -6.79 -3.13
N GLN A 16 -0.69 -7.67 -3.47
CA GLN A 16 -0.65 -9.07 -2.99
C GLN A 16 0.51 -9.85 -3.59
N GLU A 17 0.78 -9.71 -4.89
CA GLU A 17 1.93 -10.36 -5.54
C GLU A 17 3.26 -9.92 -4.92
N HIS A 18 3.41 -8.63 -4.57
CA HIS A 18 4.59 -8.14 -3.87
C HIS A 18 4.66 -8.66 -2.43
N PHE A 19 3.53 -8.67 -1.72
CA PHE A 19 3.46 -9.23 -0.37
C PHE A 19 3.92 -10.69 -0.35
N ASP A 20 3.48 -11.51 -1.30
CA ASP A 20 3.88 -12.91 -1.46
C ASP A 20 5.37 -13.08 -1.81
N GLU A 21 6.01 -12.05 -2.40
CA GLU A 21 7.45 -12.03 -2.68
C GLU A 21 8.30 -11.60 -1.49
N THR A 22 7.70 -10.89 -0.53
CA THR A 22 8.35 -10.45 0.71
C THR A 22 8.48 -11.61 1.71
N THR A 23 9.30 -11.40 2.74
CA THR A 23 9.34 -12.28 3.92
C THR A 23 8.43 -11.79 5.06
N LEU A 24 7.67 -10.72 4.81
CA LEU A 24 6.86 -10.07 5.81
C LEU A 24 5.57 -10.86 6.08
N SER A 25 5.16 -10.89 7.35
CA SER A 25 3.82 -11.33 7.72
C SER A 25 2.90 -10.12 7.86
N LEU A 26 1.58 -10.32 7.78
CA LEU A 26 0.62 -9.25 8.07
C LEU A 26 0.82 -8.65 9.47
N LYS A 27 1.26 -9.47 10.44
CA LYS A 27 1.59 -9.03 11.79
C LYS A 27 2.84 -8.16 11.81
N ASN A 28 3.89 -8.52 11.06
CA ASN A 28 5.12 -7.72 11.00
C ASN A 28 4.83 -6.33 10.44
N ILE A 29 4.04 -6.25 9.36
CA ILE A 29 3.64 -4.96 8.78
C ILE A 29 2.78 -4.17 9.76
N ALA A 30 1.82 -4.82 10.42
CA ALA A 30 0.96 -4.18 11.40
C ALA A 30 1.74 -3.59 12.58
N ASP A 31 2.70 -4.35 13.11
CA ASP A 31 3.56 -3.92 14.22
C ASP A 31 4.47 -2.75 13.79
N GLU A 32 5.11 -2.83 12.62
CA GLU A 32 5.98 -1.78 12.08
C GLU A 32 5.22 -0.47 11.85
N MET A 33 4.01 -0.57 11.28
CA MET A 33 3.17 0.58 10.97
C MET A 33 2.33 1.07 12.16
N ASN A 34 2.39 0.37 13.31
CA ASN A 34 1.55 0.64 14.48
C ASN A 34 0.04 0.72 14.15
N ILE A 35 -0.45 -0.24 13.36
CA ILE A 35 -1.86 -0.39 12.96
C ILE A 35 -2.36 -1.80 13.24
N SER A 36 -3.65 -2.05 13.01
CA SER A 36 -4.19 -3.41 13.11
C SER A 36 -3.86 -4.27 11.88
N ILE A 37 -3.76 -5.58 12.09
CA ILE A 37 -3.65 -6.59 11.01
C ILE A 37 -4.80 -6.44 9.98
N ASN A 38 -5.99 -6.04 10.46
CA ASN A 38 -7.14 -5.84 9.60
C ASN A 38 -6.96 -4.63 8.67
N GLU A 39 -6.33 -3.56 9.15
CA GLU A 39 -5.99 -2.39 8.32
C GLU A 39 -4.96 -2.75 7.25
N VAL A 40 -3.93 -3.54 7.58
CA VAL A 40 -2.98 -4.08 6.58
C VAL A 40 -3.72 -4.87 5.51
N SER A 41 -4.62 -5.77 5.92
CA SER A 41 -5.42 -6.57 4.98
C SER A 41 -6.30 -5.69 4.08
N HIS A 42 -6.93 -4.65 4.63
CA HIS A 42 -7.72 -3.70 3.85
C HIS A 42 -6.88 -2.94 2.82
N VAL A 43 -5.66 -2.55 3.17
CA VAL A 43 -4.73 -1.89 2.25
C VAL A 43 -4.33 -2.82 1.10
N LEU A 44 -3.88 -4.04 1.40
CA LEU A 44 -3.51 -5.03 0.38
C LEU A 44 -4.69 -5.39 -0.56
N GLN A 45 -5.93 -5.21 -0.09
CA GLN A 45 -7.14 -5.44 -0.88
C GLN A 45 -7.71 -4.16 -1.51
N MET A 46 -7.05 -3.01 -1.35
CA MET A 46 -7.52 -1.68 -1.78
C MET A 46 -8.95 -1.35 -1.31
N LYS A 47 -9.33 -1.85 -0.13
CA LYS A 47 -10.62 -1.62 0.53
C LYS A 47 -10.59 -0.31 1.31
N ALA A 48 -10.75 0.79 0.58
CA ALA A 48 -10.84 2.12 1.19
C ALA A 48 -12.01 2.22 2.19
N PRO A 49 -11.85 2.97 3.29
CA PRO A 49 -12.90 3.17 4.28
C PRO A 49 -14.12 3.86 3.67
N ASN A 50 -15.31 3.52 4.15
CA ASN A 50 -16.55 4.12 3.66
C ASN A 50 -16.55 5.64 3.94
N LYS A 51 -17.00 6.42 2.95
CA LYS A 51 -16.97 7.89 2.85
C LYS A 51 -17.61 8.69 4.00
N LEU A 52 -18.13 8.05 5.04
CA LEU A 52 -18.81 8.70 6.16
C LEU A 52 -17.86 9.49 7.08
N PHE A 53 -16.54 9.29 6.99
CA PHE A 53 -15.57 10.00 7.82
C PHE A 53 -14.45 10.61 6.95
N GLY A 54 -14.47 11.94 6.80
CA GLY A 54 -13.75 12.68 5.76
C GLY A 54 -12.22 12.51 5.70
N ASN A 55 -11.53 12.35 6.84
CA ASN A 55 -10.05 12.25 6.87
C ASN A 55 -9.50 10.83 6.63
N HIS A 56 -10.34 9.80 6.64
CA HIS A 56 -9.85 8.42 6.57
C HIS A 56 -9.41 8.01 5.15
N LEU A 57 -9.93 8.66 4.11
CA LEU A 57 -9.52 8.35 2.74
C LEU A 57 -8.07 8.77 2.48
N HIS A 58 -7.69 9.96 2.96
CA HIS A 58 -6.34 10.46 2.78
C HIS A 58 -5.34 9.62 3.58
N GLN A 59 -5.65 9.33 4.86
CA GLN A 59 -4.87 8.40 5.68
C GLN A 59 -4.73 7.01 5.03
N PHE A 60 -5.81 6.49 4.45
CA PHE A 60 -5.78 5.22 3.73
C PHE A 60 -4.84 5.27 2.52
N ILE A 61 -4.87 6.35 1.74
CA ILE A 61 -3.96 6.51 0.59
C ILE A 61 -2.51 6.56 1.08
N HIS A 62 -2.20 7.32 2.12
CA HIS A 62 -0.86 7.34 2.71
C HIS A 62 -0.40 5.95 3.13
N LEU A 63 -1.27 5.22 3.83
CA LEU A 63 -0.95 3.88 4.30
C LEU A 63 -0.71 2.88 3.16
N VAL A 64 -1.40 3.03 2.02
CA VAL A 64 -1.12 2.25 0.80
C VAL A 64 0.31 2.48 0.31
N TRP A 65 0.77 3.74 0.28
CA TRP A 65 2.14 4.07 -0.12
C TRP A 65 3.15 3.55 0.90
N ASP A 66 2.90 3.77 2.19
CA ASP A 66 3.82 3.33 3.25
C ASP A 66 4.01 1.80 3.23
N ILE A 67 2.93 1.03 3.07
CA ILE A 67 3.01 -0.44 2.98
C ILE A 67 3.71 -0.89 1.70
N ARG A 68 3.47 -0.22 0.57
CA ARG A 68 4.17 -0.49 -0.70
C ARG A 68 5.68 -0.28 -0.54
N ASP A 69 6.08 0.84 0.06
CA ASP A 69 7.49 1.18 0.23
C ASP A 69 8.19 0.21 1.19
N LEU A 70 7.53 -0.14 2.31
CA LEU A 70 8.03 -1.18 3.23
C LEU A 70 8.24 -2.54 2.54
N MET A 71 7.29 -2.96 1.70
CA MET A 71 7.43 -4.21 0.95
C MET A 71 8.57 -4.14 -0.07
N ASN A 72 8.69 -3.02 -0.79
CA ASN A 72 9.77 -2.80 -1.74
C ASN A 72 11.15 -2.83 -1.06
N GLU A 73 11.29 -2.15 0.07
CA GLU A 73 12.51 -2.17 0.89
C GLU A 73 12.86 -3.60 1.35
N ASN A 74 11.87 -4.38 1.81
CA ASN A 74 12.08 -5.77 2.18
C ASN A 74 12.61 -6.61 0.99
N ILE A 75 12.02 -6.45 -0.19
CA ILE A 75 12.44 -7.15 -1.42
C ILE A 75 13.88 -6.74 -1.80
N TRP A 76 14.21 -5.45 -1.69
CA TRP A 76 15.58 -4.94 -1.91
C TRP A 76 16.59 -5.53 -0.93
N HIS A 77 16.24 -5.61 0.36
CA HIS A 77 17.10 -6.23 1.37
C HIS A 77 17.32 -7.73 1.16
N MET A 78 16.41 -8.39 0.45
CA MET A 78 16.58 -9.78 0.00
C MET A 78 17.46 -9.92 -1.26
N GLY A 79 17.98 -8.81 -1.80
CA GLY A 79 18.78 -8.79 -3.03
C GLY A 79 17.97 -8.96 -4.31
N LYS A 80 16.64 -8.73 -4.25
CA LYS A 80 15.75 -8.74 -5.41
C LYS A 80 15.35 -7.31 -5.76
N SER A 81 14.86 -7.13 -6.99
CA SER A 81 14.21 -5.87 -7.39
C SER A 81 12.68 -6.06 -7.31
N PRO A 82 11.94 -5.17 -6.63
CA PRO A 82 10.48 -5.18 -6.68
C PRO A 82 10.00 -4.97 -8.12
N LYS A 83 8.84 -5.55 -8.45
CA LYS A 83 8.22 -5.33 -9.75
C LYS A 83 7.63 -3.93 -9.81
N GLU A 84 7.51 -3.38 -11.00
CA GLU A 84 6.85 -2.10 -11.16
C GLU A 84 5.34 -2.24 -10.96
N TYR A 85 4.75 -1.33 -10.18
CA TYR A 85 3.30 -1.19 -10.08
C TYR A 85 2.76 -0.46 -11.32
N THR A 86 1.58 -0.84 -11.79
CA THR A 86 0.94 -0.15 -12.93
C THR A 86 0.49 1.26 -12.54
N TYR A 87 -0.03 1.42 -11.31
CA TYR A 87 -0.67 2.68 -10.87
C TYR A 87 -0.07 3.32 -9.61
N LEU A 88 0.78 2.62 -8.86
CA LEU A 88 1.56 3.16 -7.73
C LEU A 88 3.01 3.43 -8.19
N LYS A 89 3.19 4.37 -9.11
CA LYS A 89 4.48 4.68 -9.75
C LYS A 89 5.15 5.90 -9.10
N GLY A 90 6.48 5.97 -9.20
CA GLY A 90 7.24 7.09 -8.63
C GLY A 90 7.35 7.04 -7.11
N GLU A 91 7.76 8.17 -6.55
CA GLU A 91 7.96 8.34 -5.11
C GLU A 91 6.74 9.00 -4.47
N LYS A 92 6.52 8.74 -3.18
CA LYS A 92 5.42 9.36 -2.41
C LYS A 92 5.49 10.89 -2.46
N GLU A 93 6.70 11.43 -2.48
CA GLU A 93 7.03 12.86 -2.53
C GLU A 93 6.60 13.53 -3.84
N ASP A 94 6.47 12.77 -4.94
CA ASP A 94 6.05 13.30 -6.25
C ASP A 94 4.57 13.69 -6.27
N TYR A 95 3.80 13.28 -5.26
CA TYR A 95 2.37 13.49 -5.18
C TYR A 95 2.02 14.60 -4.18
N TRP A 96 1.71 15.79 -4.69
CA TRP A 96 1.31 16.95 -3.88
C TRP A 96 0.13 16.68 -2.93
N PHE A 97 -0.76 15.74 -3.27
CA PHE A 97 -1.90 15.34 -2.45
C PHE A 97 -1.54 14.39 -1.30
N LEU A 98 -0.26 14.00 -1.18
CA LEU A 98 0.32 13.26 -0.05
C LEU A 98 1.16 14.15 0.87
N GLN A 99 1.17 15.47 0.64
CA GLN A 99 1.95 16.43 1.43
C GLN A 99 1.09 17.29 2.36
N GLN A 100 -0.22 17.06 2.43
CA GLN A 100 -1.18 17.87 3.21
C GLN A 100 -1.55 17.25 4.55
#